data_AF-A0A2V8UGK0-F1
#
_entry.id   AF-A0A2V8UGK0-F1
#
_cell.length_a   1.000
_cell.length_b   1.000
_cell.length_c   1.000
_cell.angle_alpha   90.00
_cell.angle_beta   90.00
_cell.angle_gamma   90.00
#
_symmetry.space_group_name_H-M   'P 1'
#
loop_
_entity.id
_entity.type
_entity.pdbx_description
1 polymer ?
#
loop_
_entity_poly.entity_id
_entity_poly.type
_entity_poly.pdbx_seq_one_letter_code
_entity_poly.pdbx_strand_id
1 'polypeptide(L)'
;MNLFVGIVAPICLISTSINLEAATRPAKHRTLKHSAKACRTSLDQCPDQGCGGGDAKLNVKKNRTDAPAGAIESWTFEEIMHVEDERPTSWQTGQDRTVVEELGEDTPIALVGYMIGAHPGSPETCNCKLSGEDNNDYHINLVEHKGDRSSSSVVVEMTPRVRLKHANWKLDKLTGRLDNSNPPVVRVTGYLLFDSEHVSRSGGERETIWEVHPVIKLEFCTSGDDPATCESSGTWQSLDDVE
;
A
#
# COMPACT_ATOMS: atom_id res chain seq x y z
N MET A 1 33.47 85.23 -1.45
CA MET A 1 34.40 84.67 -2.44
C MET A 1 33.55 83.96 -3.48
N ASN A 2 33.69 84.39 -4.74
CA ASN A 2 32.95 83.94 -5.94
C ASN A 2 32.96 82.40 -6.09
N LEU A 3 32.06 81.73 -6.82
CA LEU A 3 31.85 81.87 -8.26
C LEU A 3 30.68 81.00 -8.76
N PHE A 4 30.13 81.44 -9.89
CA PHE A 4 29.07 80.93 -10.78
C PHE A 4 29.22 79.51 -11.38
N VAL A 5 28.16 79.14 -12.12
CA VAL A 5 28.02 78.13 -13.22
C VAL A 5 27.68 76.71 -12.70
N GLY A 6 26.54 76.07 -12.99
CA GLY A 6 25.75 75.99 -14.23
C GLY A 6 26.03 74.62 -14.87
N ILE A 7 25.02 73.76 -15.05
CA ILE A 7 24.90 72.72 -16.11
C ILE A 7 23.55 72.02 -15.95
N VAL A 8 22.76 72.07 -17.02
CA VAL A 8 21.61 71.20 -17.29
C VAL A 8 22.16 69.89 -17.83
N ALA A 9 21.75 68.74 -17.27
CA ALA A 9 21.99 67.43 -17.87
C ALA A 9 20.72 66.56 -17.75
N PRO A 10 20.39 65.80 -18.81
CA PRO A 10 19.06 65.20 -18.99
C PRO A 10 18.85 63.98 -18.09
N ILE A 11 17.60 63.80 -17.65
CA ILE A 11 17.12 62.57 -17.01
C ILE A 11 17.20 61.45 -18.05
N CYS A 12 18.23 60.61 -17.93
CA CYS A 12 18.36 59.38 -18.68
C CYS A 12 17.47 58.32 -18.00
N LEU A 13 16.29 58.07 -18.57
CA LEU A 13 15.45 56.94 -18.20
C LEU A 13 16.16 55.65 -18.62
N ILE A 14 16.92 55.05 -17.72
CA ILE A 14 17.41 53.69 -17.88
C ILE A 14 16.24 52.76 -17.58
N SER A 15 15.58 52.30 -18.66
CA SER A 15 14.61 51.22 -18.58
C SER A 15 15.36 49.93 -18.21
N THR A 16 15.35 49.54 -16.93
CA THR A 16 15.83 48.21 -16.54
C THR A 16 14.73 47.20 -16.85
N SER A 17 14.84 46.59 -18.02
CA SER A 17 14.06 45.42 -18.44
C SER A 17 14.23 44.32 -17.39
N ILE A 18 13.13 43.97 -16.72
CA ILE A 18 13.05 42.76 -15.90
C ILE A 18 13.03 41.58 -16.89
N ASN A 19 14.20 40.97 -17.11
CA ASN A 19 14.24 39.66 -17.77
C ASN A 19 13.75 38.62 -16.76
N LEU A 20 12.44 38.35 -16.81
CA LEU A 20 11.86 37.18 -16.18
C LEU A 20 12.14 35.97 -17.09
N GLU A 21 13.36 35.44 -17.04
CA GLU A 21 13.62 34.12 -17.60
C GLU A 21 12.93 33.07 -16.71
N ALA A 22 11.69 32.76 -17.04
CA ALA A 22 11.05 31.54 -16.59
C ALA A 22 11.86 30.38 -17.17
N ALA A 23 12.73 29.79 -16.35
CA ALA A 23 13.37 28.53 -16.67
C ALA A 23 12.31 27.42 -16.72
N THR A 24 11.64 27.29 -17.87
CA THR A 24 10.79 26.15 -18.18
C THR A 24 11.71 24.94 -18.33
N ARG A 25 11.90 24.22 -17.22
CA ARG A 25 12.44 22.86 -17.29
C ARG A 25 11.49 22.06 -18.16
N PRO A 26 11.93 21.45 -19.27
CA PRO A 26 11.06 20.60 -20.06
C PRO A 26 10.60 19.46 -19.16
N ALA A 27 9.28 19.32 -19.00
CA ALA A 27 8.68 18.17 -18.36
C ALA A 27 9.21 16.94 -19.10
N LYS A 28 10.00 16.09 -18.41
CA LYS A 28 10.30 14.76 -18.92
C LYS A 28 8.95 14.09 -19.11
N HIS A 29 8.55 13.90 -20.37
CA HIS A 29 7.49 12.96 -20.71
C HIS A 29 7.90 11.62 -20.09
N ARG A 30 7.32 11.28 -18.93
CA ARG A 30 7.28 9.91 -18.45
C ARG A 30 6.57 9.15 -19.56
N THR A 31 7.32 8.38 -20.34
CA THR A 31 6.74 7.31 -21.12
C THR A 31 5.96 6.47 -20.13
N LEU A 32 4.63 6.53 -20.21
CA LEU A 32 3.76 5.61 -19.51
C LEU A 32 4.22 4.22 -19.95
N LYS A 33 4.83 3.46 -19.04
CA LYS A 33 4.99 2.02 -19.24
C LYS A 33 3.58 1.53 -19.54
N HIS A 34 3.36 1.03 -20.76
CA HIS A 34 2.07 0.43 -21.10
C HIS A 34 1.87 -0.69 -20.09
N SER A 35 0.88 -0.52 -19.20
CA SER A 35 0.38 -1.61 -18.39
C SER A 35 0.17 -2.79 -19.32
N ALA A 36 0.79 -3.92 -19.01
CA ALA A 36 0.65 -5.10 -19.84
C ALA A 36 -0.85 -5.39 -19.98
N LYS A 37 -1.30 -5.61 -21.23
CA LYS A 37 -2.72 -5.77 -21.56
C LYS A 37 -3.33 -6.90 -20.72
N ALA A 38 -4.54 -6.67 -20.21
CA ALA A 38 -5.33 -7.70 -19.53
C ALA A 38 -5.39 -8.98 -20.36
N CYS A 39 -5.17 -10.13 -19.72
CA CYS A 39 -5.17 -11.46 -20.37
C CYS A 39 -6.49 -12.21 -20.17
N ARG A 40 -7.46 -11.58 -19.49
CA ARG A 40 -8.88 -11.92 -19.42
C ARG A 40 -9.71 -10.66 -19.56
N THR A 41 -11.02 -10.80 -19.78
CA THR A 41 -11.93 -9.64 -19.89
C THR A 41 -12.59 -9.25 -18.57
N SER A 42 -12.54 -10.12 -17.56
CA SER A 42 -13.20 -9.92 -16.26
C SER A 42 -12.62 -10.88 -15.20
N LEU A 43 -12.82 -10.53 -13.92
CA LEU A 43 -12.29 -11.31 -12.79
C LEU A 43 -12.88 -12.73 -12.70
N ASP A 44 -14.15 -12.93 -13.07
CA ASP A 44 -14.80 -14.24 -13.09
C ASP A 44 -14.17 -15.22 -14.10
N GLN A 45 -13.48 -14.70 -15.12
CA GLN A 45 -12.73 -15.49 -16.09
C GLN A 45 -11.25 -15.63 -15.73
N CYS A 46 -10.83 -14.96 -14.66
CA CYS A 46 -9.47 -15.02 -14.17
C CYS A 46 -9.29 -16.28 -13.32
N PRO A 47 -8.40 -17.22 -13.67
CA PRO A 47 -8.14 -18.37 -12.83
C PRO A 47 -7.34 -17.97 -11.59
N ASP A 48 -7.34 -18.79 -10.54
CA ASP A 48 -6.68 -18.47 -9.27
C ASP A 48 -5.16 -18.32 -9.43
N GLN A 49 -4.54 -19.06 -10.34
CA GLN A 49 -3.12 -18.87 -10.70
C GLN A 49 -2.83 -17.59 -11.49
N GLY A 50 -3.84 -16.79 -11.80
CA GLY A 50 -3.72 -15.58 -12.62
C GLY A 50 -3.34 -15.86 -14.08
N CYS A 51 -2.88 -14.83 -14.79
CA CYS A 51 -2.32 -14.98 -16.13
C CYS A 51 -1.29 -13.90 -16.47
N GLY A 52 -0.70 -13.99 -17.67
CA GLY A 52 0.23 -12.98 -18.16
C GLY A 52 1.67 -13.14 -17.66
N GLY A 53 2.04 -14.37 -17.26
CA GLY A 53 3.42 -14.80 -17.01
C GLY A 53 3.98 -14.49 -15.62
N GLY A 54 3.13 -14.22 -14.63
CA GLY A 54 3.54 -14.04 -13.22
C GLY A 54 3.76 -15.35 -12.46
N ASP A 55 4.03 -15.24 -11.16
CA ASP A 55 4.21 -16.40 -10.29
C ASP A 55 2.85 -17.04 -9.98
N ALA A 56 2.54 -18.13 -10.68
CA ALA A 56 1.30 -18.88 -10.52
C ALA A 56 1.07 -19.36 -9.07
N LYS A 57 2.12 -19.71 -8.33
CA LYS A 57 1.99 -20.21 -6.95
C LYS A 57 1.69 -19.06 -5.99
N LEU A 58 2.35 -17.91 -6.16
CA LEU A 58 1.99 -16.69 -5.41
C LEU A 58 0.54 -16.28 -5.69
N ASN A 59 0.15 -16.27 -6.97
CA ASN A 59 -1.19 -15.83 -7.38
C ASN A 59 -2.30 -16.68 -6.74
N VAL A 60 -2.11 -18.00 -6.63
CA VAL A 60 -3.07 -18.88 -5.93
C VAL A 60 -3.24 -18.44 -4.48
N LYS A 61 -2.14 -18.07 -3.79
CA LYS A 61 -2.19 -17.58 -2.40
C LYS A 61 -2.86 -16.22 -2.31
N LYS A 62 -2.49 -15.25 -3.16
CA LYS A 62 -3.15 -13.93 -3.24
C LYS A 62 -4.67 -14.05 -3.48
N ASN A 63 -5.07 -14.96 -4.36
CA ASN A 63 -6.48 -15.14 -4.79
C ASN A 63 -7.32 -16.04 -3.88
N ARG A 64 -6.77 -16.58 -2.78
CA ARG A 64 -7.51 -17.50 -1.91
C ARG A 64 -8.71 -16.78 -1.28
N THR A 65 -9.80 -17.51 -1.04
CA THR A 65 -11.02 -16.96 -0.42
C THR A 65 -11.64 -17.88 0.63
N ASP A 66 -10.89 -18.92 1.01
CA ASP A 66 -11.22 -19.80 2.11
C ASP A 66 -11.12 -19.06 3.45
N ALA A 67 -11.88 -19.55 4.42
CA ALA A 67 -11.74 -19.10 5.81
C ALA A 67 -10.62 -19.91 6.49
N PRO A 68 -9.89 -19.32 7.45
CA PRO A 68 -8.91 -20.04 8.23
C PRO A 68 -9.50 -21.29 8.87
N ALA A 69 -8.89 -22.45 8.61
CA ALA A 69 -9.30 -23.71 9.24
C ALA A 69 -8.80 -23.84 10.70
N GLY A 70 -7.81 -23.04 11.08
CA GLY A 70 -7.16 -23.05 12.39
C GLY A 70 -7.42 -21.79 13.21
N ALA A 71 -6.69 -21.67 14.34
CA ALA A 71 -6.69 -20.46 15.14
C ALA A 71 -6.07 -19.30 14.34
N ILE A 72 -6.57 -18.10 14.60
CA ILE A 72 -5.95 -16.86 14.13
C ILE A 72 -4.93 -16.46 15.20
N GLU A 73 -3.67 -16.32 14.80
CA GLU A 73 -2.60 -15.88 15.69
C GLU A 73 -2.56 -14.36 15.78
N SER A 74 -2.37 -13.81 16.97
CA SER A 74 -2.09 -12.39 17.12
C SER A 74 -0.61 -12.16 16.87
N TRP A 75 -0.27 -11.48 15.78
CA TRP A 75 1.11 -11.15 15.43
C TRP A 75 1.38 -9.66 15.64
N THR A 76 2.58 -9.38 16.10
CA THR A 76 3.16 -8.05 16.28
C THR A 76 3.98 -7.65 15.05
N PHE A 77 4.31 -6.36 14.93
CA PHE A 77 5.25 -5.88 13.92
C PHE A 77 6.64 -6.51 14.12
N GLU A 78 7.07 -6.71 15.36
CA GLU A 78 8.34 -7.38 15.69
C GLU A 78 8.39 -8.82 15.14
N GLU A 79 7.32 -9.61 15.27
CA GLU A 79 7.25 -10.96 14.72
C GLU A 79 7.29 -10.97 13.18
N ILE A 80 6.64 -10.00 12.53
CA ILE A 80 6.74 -9.84 11.06
C ILE A 80 8.17 -9.48 10.65
N MET A 81 8.83 -8.60 11.40
CA MET A 81 10.22 -8.23 11.12
C MET A 81 11.19 -9.38 11.37
N HIS A 82 10.90 -10.27 12.31
CA HIS A 82 11.68 -11.47 12.52
C HIS A 82 11.68 -12.39 11.29
N VAL A 83 10.52 -12.64 10.68
CA VAL A 83 10.45 -13.44 9.44
C VAL A 83 10.96 -12.68 8.21
N GLU A 84 10.93 -11.35 8.22
CA GLU A 84 11.59 -10.52 7.21
C GLU A 84 13.12 -10.69 7.24
N ASP A 85 13.72 -10.76 8.42
CA ASP A 85 15.16 -10.94 8.59
C ASP A 85 15.64 -12.32 8.09
N GLU A 86 14.79 -13.36 8.20
CA GLU A 86 15.11 -14.73 7.77
C GLU A 86 14.76 -15.01 6.30
N ARG A 87 14.15 -14.05 5.61
CA ARG A 87 13.56 -14.31 4.29
C ARG A 87 14.58 -14.63 3.20
N PRO A 88 14.15 -15.30 2.12
CA PRO A 88 14.92 -15.34 0.87
C PRO A 88 15.11 -13.95 0.25
N THR A 89 16.36 -13.62 -0.08
CA THR A 89 16.72 -12.34 -0.75
C THR A 89 16.76 -12.44 -2.28
N SER A 90 16.50 -13.61 -2.83
CA SER A 90 16.33 -13.84 -4.27
C SER A 90 15.16 -14.78 -4.51
N TRP A 91 14.41 -14.55 -5.58
CA TRP A 91 13.28 -15.39 -5.93
C TRP A 91 13.20 -15.69 -7.43
N GLN A 92 12.96 -16.95 -7.77
CA GLN A 92 12.68 -17.36 -9.13
C GLN A 92 11.17 -17.60 -9.30
N THR A 93 10.56 -16.94 -10.28
CA THR A 93 9.13 -17.11 -10.60
C THR A 93 8.76 -18.58 -10.74
N GLY A 94 7.76 -19.03 -9.97
CA GLY A 94 7.25 -20.39 -9.99
C GLY A 94 8.08 -21.41 -9.22
N GLN A 95 9.13 -20.97 -8.49
CA GLN A 95 9.90 -21.88 -7.63
C GLN A 95 9.06 -22.43 -6.49
N ASP A 96 9.62 -23.39 -5.77
CA ASP A 96 8.96 -23.97 -4.61
C ASP A 96 8.83 -22.99 -3.45
N ARG A 97 7.70 -23.02 -2.75
CA ARG A 97 7.36 -22.09 -1.66
C ARG A 97 7.62 -22.68 -0.27
N THR A 98 8.07 -23.93 -0.17
CA THR A 98 8.35 -24.60 1.11
C THR A 98 9.22 -23.73 2.01
N VAL A 99 10.25 -23.06 1.48
CA VAL A 99 11.16 -22.21 2.27
C VAL A 99 10.49 -21.01 2.94
N VAL A 100 9.39 -20.47 2.39
CA VAL A 100 8.64 -19.37 3.01
C VAL A 100 7.42 -19.88 3.77
N GLU A 101 6.88 -21.03 3.38
CA GLU A 101 5.88 -21.75 4.16
C GLU A 101 6.45 -22.19 5.52
N GLU A 102 7.70 -22.65 5.56
CA GLU A 102 8.43 -22.98 6.80
C GLU A 102 8.67 -21.75 7.69
N LEU A 103 8.73 -20.53 7.12
CA LEU A 103 8.85 -19.28 7.87
C LEU A 103 7.50 -18.76 8.38
N GLY A 104 6.38 -19.24 7.84
CA GLY A 104 5.04 -18.86 8.30
C GLY A 104 4.08 -18.41 7.22
N GLU A 105 4.44 -18.44 5.94
CA GLU A 105 3.45 -18.19 4.87
C GLU A 105 2.21 -19.10 5.03
N ASP A 106 1.03 -18.56 4.73
CA ASP A 106 -0.30 -19.16 4.93
C ASP A 106 -0.76 -19.24 6.40
N THR A 107 0.02 -18.74 7.36
CA THR A 107 -0.43 -18.61 8.75
C THR A 107 -1.55 -17.57 8.84
N PRO A 108 -2.73 -17.90 9.39
CA PRO A 108 -3.79 -16.92 9.63
C PRO A 108 -3.40 -16.02 10.79
N ILE A 109 -3.27 -14.72 10.54
CA ILE A 109 -2.83 -13.76 11.54
C ILE A 109 -3.82 -12.60 11.71
N ALA A 110 -3.83 -12.02 12.90
CA ALA A 110 -4.40 -10.72 13.21
C ALA A 110 -3.28 -9.74 13.58
N LEU A 111 -3.21 -8.62 12.87
CA LEU A 111 -2.25 -7.54 13.11
C LEU A 111 -3.02 -6.28 13.50
N VAL A 112 -2.58 -5.63 14.58
CA VAL A 112 -3.13 -4.34 15.03
C VAL A 112 -2.12 -3.23 14.78
N GLY A 113 -2.55 -2.15 14.13
CA GLY A 113 -1.68 -1.02 13.83
C GLY A 113 -2.45 0.22 13.38
N TYR A 114 -1.71 1.30 13.12
CA TYR A 114 -2.28 2.54 12.61
C TYR A 114 -2.41 2.46 11.09
N MET A 115 -3.63 2.70 10.59
CA MET A 115 -3.86 2.81 9.15
C MET A 115 -3.50 4.22 8.68
N ILE A 116 -2.40 4.34 7.94
CA ILE A 116 -1.88 5.63 7.46
C ILE A 116 -2.08 5.86 5.97
N GLY A 117 -2.56 4.85 5.24
CA GLY A 117 -2.82 4.95 3.81
C GLY A 117 -3.72 3.83 3.32
N ALA A 118 -4.55 4.15 2.32
CA ALA A 118 -5.33 3.19 1.56
C ALA A 118 -5.46 3.71 0.12
N HIS A 119 -5.11 2.88 -0.87
CA HIS A 119 -5.19 3.25 -2.29
C HIS A 119 -5.41 2.02 -3.17
N PRO A 120 -5.94 2.18 -4.40
CA PRO A 120 -6.04 1.05 -5.31
C PRO A 120 -4.62 0.64 -5.74
N GLY A 121 -4.44 -0.66 -5.90
CA GLY A 121 -3.24 -1.25 -6.46
C GLY A 121 -3.10 -1.00 -7.95
N SER A 122 -2.05 -1.57 -8.50
CA SER A 122 -1.85 -1.60 -9.95
C SER A 122 -2.37 -2.91 -10.56
N PRO A 123 -2.55 -3.01 -11.89
CA PRO A 123 -2.91 -4.27 -12.52
C PRO A 123 -1.86 -5.37 -12.26
N GLU A 124 -2.29 -6.46 -11.63
CA GLU A 124 -1.42 -7.55 -11.19
C GLU A 124 -1.70 -8.86 -11.94
N THR A 125 -0.74 -9.80 -11.90
CA THR A 125 -0.91 -11.09 -12.60
C THR A 125 -1.97 -11.97 -11.94
N CYS A 126 -2.11 -11.92 -10.61
CA CYS A 126 -3.17 -12.58 -9.84
C CYS A 126 -4.58 -12.15 -10.30
N ASN A 127 -4.73 -10.88 -10.67
CA ASN A 127 -5.97 -10.27 -11.16
C ASN A 127 -6.00 -10.17 -12.71
N CYS A 128 -5.24 -11.03 -13.40
CA CYS A 128 -5.22 -11.13 -14.86
C CYS A 128 -4.87 -9.84 -15.62
N LYS A 129 -4.14 -8.94 -14.96
CA LYS A 129 -3.77 -7.58 -15.42
C LYS A 129 -4.97 -6.74 -15.82
N LEU A 130 -6.13 -7.03 -15.25
CA LEU A 130 -7.29 -6.16 -15.33
C LEU A 130 -6.96 -4.87 -14.58
N SER A 131 -7.54 -3.76 -15.03
CA SER A 131 -7.36 -2.45 -14.43
C SER A 131 -8.67 -1.93 -13.87
N GLY A 132 -8.57 -1.04 -12.90
CA GLY A 132 -9.72 -0.38 -12.29
C GLY A 132 -9.95 -0.86 -10.87
N GLU A 133 -10.64 -0.04 -10.09
CA GLU A 133 -10.84 -0.27 -8.66
C GLU A 133 -11.50 -1.63 -8.35
N ASP A 134 -12.45 -2.05 -9.19
CA ASP A 134 -13.12 -3.35 -9.05
C ASP A 134 -12.19 -4.54 -9.28
N ASN A 135 -11.06 -4.33 -9.97
CA ASN A 135 -10.15 -5.39 -10.41
C ASN A 135 -8.82 -5.44 -9.66
N ASN A 136 -8.46 -4.35 -8.97
CA ASN A 136 -7.16 -4.23 -8.31
C ASN A 136 -7.31 -4.45 -6.81
N ASP A 137 -6.27 -4.94 -6.16
CA ASP A 137 -6.24 -5.04 -4.70
C ASP A 137 -6.29 -3.63 -4.09
N TYR A 138 -6.85 -3.48 -2.89
CA TYR A 138 -6.63 -2.26 -2.11
C TYR A 138 -5.40 -2.47 -1.25
N HIS A 139 -4.38 -1.63 -1.45
CA HIS A 139 -3.20 -1.62 -0.61
C HIS A 139 -3.48 -0.68 0.56
N ILE A 140 -3.27 -1.19 1.76
CA ILE A 140 -3.44 -0.49 3.02
C ILE A 140 -2.08 -0.51 3.72
N ASN A 141 -1.62 0.66 4.15
CA ASN A 141 -0.35 0.79 4.88
C ASN A 141 -0.66 0.81 6.39
N LEU A 142 -0.18 -0.21 7.10
CA LEU A 142 -0.20 -0.25 8.56
C LEU A 142 1.19 0.03 9.12
N VAL A 143 1.25 0.86 10.15
CA VAL A 143 2.49 1.14 10.89
C VAL A 143 2.29 0.88 12.38
N GLU A 144 3.39 0.56 13.06
CA GLU A 144 3.40 0.22 14.48
C GLU A 144 3.17 1.45 15.36
N HIS A 145 3.85 2.55 15.06
CA HIS A 145 3.80 3.76 15.88
C HIS A 145 3.15 4.94 15.15
N LYS A 146 2.46 5.76 15.95
CA LYS A 146 1.85 6.99 15.46
C LYS A 146 2.94 7.95 14.97
N GLY A 147 2.82 8.36 13.70
CA GLY A 147 3.78 9.27 13.05
C GLY A 147 4.86 8.57 12.23
N ASP A 148 4.88 7.24 12.21
CA ASP A 148 5.73 6.48 11.31
C ASP A 148 5.39 6.76 9.84
N ARG A 149 6.40 6.59 8.98
CA ARG A 149 6.28 6.84 7.54
C ARG A 149 5.78 5.58 6.84
N SER A 150 5.22 5.74 5.64
CA SER A 150 4.83 4.60 4.79
C SER A 150 5.99 3.63 4.50
N SER A 151 7.23 4.10 4.50
CA SER A 151 8.42 3.24 4.35
C SER A 151 8.62 2.25 5.51
N SER A 152 7.98 2.50 6.66
CA SER A 152 7.99 1.64 7.85
C SER A 152 6.70 0.81 7.96
N SER A 153 5.98 0.65 6.84
CA SER A 153 4.70 -0.05 6.85
C SER A 153 4.83 -1.54 6.50
N VAL A 154 3.96 -2.32 7.13
CA VAL A 154 3.49 -3.61 6.62
C VAL A 154 2.38 -3.32 5.62
N VAL A 155 2.50 -3.89 4.42
CA VAL A 155 1.46 -3.77 3.40
C VAL A 155 0.38 -4.82 3.66
N VAL A 156 -0.86 -4.36 3.60
CA VAL A 156 -2.06 -5.18 3.78
C VAL A 156 -2.89 -5.06 2.51
N GLU A 157 -3.37 -6.19 1.97
CA GLU A 157 -4.04 -6.19 0.68
C GLU A 157 -5.45 -6.82 0.75
N MET A 158 -6.46 -6.01 0.42
CA MET A 158 -7.83 -6.48 0.20
C MET A 158 -8.02 -6.88 -1.25
N THR A 159 -7.93 -8.18 -1.51
CA THR A 159 -8.07 -8.70 -2.88
C THR A 159 -9.51 -8.58 -3.41
N PRO A 160 -9.73 -8.27 -4.71
CA PRO A 160 -11.06 -8.15 -5.28
C PRO A 160 -11.97 -9.35 -5.01
N ARG A 161 -11.41 -10.56 -5.05
CA ARG A 161 -12.19 -11.81 -4.87
C ARG A 161 -12.82 -11.92 -3.48
N VAL A 162 -12.15 -11.40 -2.46
CA VAL A 162 -12.73 -11.31 -1.12
C VAL A 162 -13.71 -10.14 -1.09
N ARG A 163 -13.32 -8.94 -1.56
CA ARG A 163 -14.17 -7.73 -1.58
C ARG A 163 -15.57 -7.96 -2.18
N LEU A 164 -15.70 -8.80 -3.21
CA LEU A 164 -16.99 -9.14 -3.83
C LEU A 164 -18.03 -9.73 -2.84
N LYS A 165 -17.58 -10.31 -1.72
CA LYS A 165 -18.46 -10.85 -0.67
C LYS A 165 -18.77 -9.84 0.44
N HIS A 166 -18.16 -8.65 0.40
CA HIS A 166 -18.21 -7.64 1.45
C HIS A 166 -18.66 -6.29 0.89
N ALA A 167 -19.96 -5.99 1.00
CA ALA A 167 -20.57 -4.82 0.35
C ALA A 167 -19.96 -3.47 0.77
N ASN A 168 -19.40 -3.39 1.97
CA ASN A 168 -18.78 -2.18 2.53
C ASN A 168 -17.26 -2.11 2.34
N TRP A 169 -16.63 -3.11 1.72
CA TRP A 169 -15.21 -3.06 1.39
C TRP A 169 -14.97 -2.22 0.13
N LYS A 170 -15.13 -0.92 0.32
CA LYS A 170 -14.94 0.12 -0.70
C LYS A 170 -13.83 1.06 -0.26
N LEU A 171 -13.11 1.61 -1.24
CA LEU A 171 -11.97 2.47 -0.95
C LEU A 171 -12.36 3.75 -0.20
N ASP A 172 -13.54 4.31 -0.48
CA ASP A 172 -14.07 5.50 0.20
C ASP A 172 -14.35 5.25 1.70
N LYS A 173 -14.76 4.04 2.09
CA LYS A 173 -14.96 3.65 3.51
C LYS A 173 -13.65 3.58 4.30
N LEU A 174 -12.54 3.23 3.63
CA LEU A 174 -11.20 3.24 4.21
C LEU A 174 -10.64 4.66 4.25
N THR A 175 -10.60 5.32 3.09
CA THR A 175 -9.98 6.65 2.94
C THR A 175 -10.73 7.75 3.68
N GLY A 176 -12.06 7.63 3.83
CA GLY A 176 -12.87 8.55 4.61
C GLY A 176 -12.59 8.53 6.12
N ARG A 177 -11.84 7.53 6.61
CA ARG A 177 -11.40 7.42 8.02
C ARG A 177 -9.94 7.82 8.23
N LEU A 178 -9.19 8.09 7.18
CA LEU A 178 -7.79 8.51 7.30
C LEU A 178 -7.70 9.91 7.89
N ASP A 179 -6.88 10.05 8.92
CA ASP A 179 -6.49 11.33 9.52
C ASP A 179 -4.97 11.32 9.72
N ASN A 180 -4.27 12.26 9.07
CA ASN A 180 -2.81 12.36 9.15
C ASN A 180 -2.29 12.72 10.55
N SER A 181 -3.12 13.38 11.37
CA SER A 181 -2.75 13.78 12.73
C SER A 181 -3.09 12.71 13.75
N ASN A 182 -4.16 11.95 13.49
CA ASN A 182 -4.62 10.87 14.35
C ASN A 182 -5.12 9.68 13.54
N PRO A 183 -4.22 8.89 12.93
CA PRO A 183 -4.61 7.78 12.10
C PRO A 183 -5.45 6.77 12.89
N PRO A 184 -6.49 6.18 12.30
CA PRO A 184 -7.31 5.21 13.01
C PRO A 184 -6.51 3.93 13.28
N VAL A 185 -6.69 3.37 14.47
CA VAL A 185 -6.18 2.04 14.82
C VAL A 185 -7.11 1.00 14.24
N VAL A 186 -6.55 0.04 13.51
CA VAL A 186 -7.29 -1.06 12.91
C VAL A 186 -6.71 -2.40 13.34
N ARG A 187 -7.58 -3.41 13.40
CA ARG A 187 -7.20 -4.82 13.44
C ARG A 187 -7.51 -5.42 12.08
N VAL A 188 -6.50 -5.98 11.44
CA VAL A 188 -6.63 -6.68 10.18
C VAL A 188 -6.41 -8.15 10.43
N THR A 189 -7.33 -8.99 9.96
CA THR A 189 -7.18 -10.44 9.92
C THR A 189 -7.03 -10.90 8.49
N GLY A 190 -6.05 -11.74 8.23
CA GLY A 190 -5.76 -12.32 6.93
C GLY A 190 -4.74 -13.44 7.04
N TYR A 191 -4.02 -13.68 5.95
CA TYR A 191 -2.94 -14.66 5.89
C TYR A 191 -1.61 -13.95 5.76
N LEU A 192 -0.60 -14.40 6.49
CA LEU A 192 0.77 -13.99 6.26
C LEU A 192 1.21 -14.50 4.88
N LEU A 193 1.68 -13.61 4.03
CA LEU A 193 2.03 -13.91 2.64
C LEU A 193 3.37 -13.29 2.28
N PHE A 194 4.24 -14.08 1.66
CA PHE A 194 5.52 -13.59 1.17
C PHE A 194 5.36 -13.06 -0.26
N ASP A 195 5.36 -11.73 -0.46
CA ASP A 195 5.26 -11.18 -1.81
C ASP A 195 6.59 -11.29 -2.55
N SER A 196 6.78 -12.45 -3.17
CA SER A 196 7.95 -12.80 -3.94
C SER A 196 8.15 -11.94 -5.20
N GLU A 197 7.14 -11.20 -5.68
CA GLU A 197 7.33 -10.22 -6.77
C GLU A 197 8.06 -8.95 -6.29
N HIS A 198 8.23 -8.82 -4.98
CA HIS A 198 8.79 -7.64 -4.32
C HIS A 198 10.08 -7.91 -3.53
N VAL A 199 10.71 -9.08 -3.66
CA VAL A 199 11.98 -9.44 -2.96
C VAL A 199 13.09 -8.38 -3.05
N SER A 200 13.13 -7.59 -4.13
CA SER A 200 14.10 -6.49 -4.33
C SER A 200 13.68 -5.13 -3.73
N ARG A 201 12.52 -5.03 -3.09
CA ARG A 201 11.90 -3.77 -2.62
C ARG A 201 11.82 -3.60 -1.11
N SER A 202 12.21 -4.62 -0.33
CA SER A 202 12.37 -4.53 1.13
C SER A 202 13.33 -3.39 1.51
N GLY A 203 13.03 -2.68 2.60
CA GLY A 203 13.78 -1.51 3.07
C GLY A 203 13.65 -0.26 2.18
N GLY A 204 12.70 -0.25 1.25
CA GLY A 204 12.45 0.84 0.30
C GLY A 204 11.16 1.59 0.62
N GLU A 205 10.14 1.38 -0.21
CA GLU A 205 8.80 2.00 -0.06
C GLU A 205 7.95 1.34 1.05
N ARG A 206 8.42 0.21 1.58
CA ARG A 206 7.81 -0.61 2.63
C ARG A 206 8.93 -1.25 3.46
N GLU A 207 8.64 -1.59 4.72
CA GLU A 207 9.66 -2.12 5.64
C GLU A 207 9.96 -3.58 5.37
N THR A 208 8.88 -4.34 5.14
CA THR A 208 8.90 -5.78 4.87
C THR A 208 8.23 -6.10 3.53
N ILE A 209 8.58 -7.25 2.95
CA ILE A 209 7.85 -7.82 1.80
C ILE A 209 6.83 -8.88 2.22
N TRP A 210 6.75 -9.19 3.50
CA TRP A 210 5.65 -9.95 4.06
C TRP A 210 4.42 -9.05 4.15
N GLU A 211 3.28 -9.60 3.77
CA GLU A 211 2.00 -8.91 3.71
C GLU A 211 0.97 -9.65 4.54
N VAL A 212 -0.08 -8.93 4.95
CA VAL A 212 -1.34 -9.58 5.32
C VAL A 212 -2.20 -9.64 4.06
N HIS A 213 -2.15 -10.78 3.35
CA HIS A 213 -2.81 -10.98 2.07
C HIS A 213 -3.27 -12.45 1.90
N PRO A 214 -4.56 -12.69 1.59
CA PRO A 214 -5.62 -11.70 1.50
C PRO A 214 -6.13 -11.34 2.89
N VAL A 215 -6.57 -10.10 3.03
CA VAL A 215 -7.41 -9.70 4.16
C VAL A 215 -8.74 -10.41 4.07
N ILE A 216 -9.20 -10.96 5.20
CA ILE A 216 -10.52 -11.59 5.37
C ILE A 216 -11.41 -10.82 6.37
N LYS A 217 -10.82 -9.94 7.17
CA LYS A 217 -11.55 -9.06 8.10
C LYS A 217 -10.74 -7.79 8.36
N LEU A 218 -11.41 -6.64 8.42
CA LEU A 218 -10.84 -5.40 8.92
C LEU A 218 -11.81 -4.78 9.93
N GLU A 219 -11.28 -4.37 11.08
CA GLU A 219 -12.04 -3.75 12.16
C GLU A 219 -11.38 -2.44 12.59
N PHE A 220 -12.17 -1.40 12.82
CA PHE A 220 -11.73 -0.15 13.42
C PHE A 220 -11.88 -0.20 14.93
N CYS A 221 -10.86 0.22 15.66
CA CYS A 221 -11.00 0.46 17.09
C CYS A 221 -11.84 1.72 17.32
N THR A 222 -12.85 1.65 18.20
CA THR A 222 -13.76 2.77 18.49
C THR A 222 -13.59 3.35 19.88
N SER A 223 -12.74 2.75 20.72
CA SER A 223 -12.59 3.09 22.14
C SER A 223 -11.22 3.69 22.50
N GLY A 224 -10.32 3.83 21.53
CA GLY A 224 -8.98 4.36 21.74
C GLY A 224 -8.31 4.75 20.43
N ASP A 225 -7.21 5.48 20.54
CA ASP A 225 -6.36 5.93 19.45
C ASP A 225 -4.93 5.36 19.56
N ASP A 226 -4.73 4.29 20.33
CA ASP A 226 -3.47 3.54 20.40
C ASP A 226 -3.70 2.00 20.36
N PRO A 227 -2.82 1.24 19.68
CA PRO A 227 -2.90 -0.22 19.56
C PRO A 227 -3.04 -0.97 20.89
N ALA A 228 -2.23 -0.63 21.90
CA ALA A 228 -2.20 -1.36 23.16
C ALA A 228 -3.53 -1.26 23.93
N THR A 229 -4.15 -0.08 23.95
CA THR A 229 -5.50 0.11 24.51
C THR A 229 -6.53 -0.67 23.72
N CYS A 230 -6.47 -0.62 22.39
CA CYS A 230 -7.39 -1.33 21.50
C CYS A 230 -7.29 -2.86 21.63
N GLU A 231 -6.10 -3.41 21.85
CA GLU A 231 -5.91 -4.84 22.06
C GLU A 231 -6.40 -5.31 23.44
N SER A 232 -6.08 -4.55 24.49
CA SER A 232 -6.38 -4.95 25.87
C SER A 232 -7.85 -4.77 26.26
N SER A 233 -8.51 -3.72 25.75
CA SER A 233 -9.87 -3.33 26.17
C SER A 233 -10.71 -2.72 25.05
N GLY A 234 -10.24 -2.83 23.81
CA GLY A 234 -10.84 -2.17 22.67
C GLY A 234 -12.23 -2.67 22.32
N THR A 235 -13.09 -1.73 21.90
CA THR A 235 -14.30 -2.06 21.14
C THR A 235 -13.97 -1.96 19.65
N TRP A 236 -14.36 -2.99 18.89
CA TRP A 236 -14.02 -3.15 17.48
C TRP A 236 -15.29 -3.07 16.63
N GLN A 237 -15.28 -2.19 15.62
CA GLN A 237 -16.33 -2.10 14.61
C GLN A 237 -15.83 -2.73 13.31
N SER A 238 -16.52 -3.77 12.82
CA SER A 238 -16.19 -4.37 11.51
C SER A 238 -16.41 -3.36 10.39
N LEU A 239 -15.52 -3.36 9.39
CA LEU A 239 -15.72 -2.60 8.14
C LEU A 239 -17.02 -3.01 7.45
N ASP A 240 -17.45 -4.27 7.59
CA ASP A 240 -18.74 -4.74 7.08
C ASP A 240 -19.94 -4.05 7.69
N ASP A 241 -19.80 -3.48 8.89
CA ASP A 241 -20.88 -2.84 9.65
C ASP A 241 -20.79 -1.31 9.62
N VAL A 242 -19.91 -0.76 8.77
CA VAL A 242 -19.76 0.70 8.61
C VAL A 242 -20.82 1.23 7.65
N GLU A 243 -21.65 2.16 8.13
CA GLU A 243 -22.63 2.89 7.31
C GLU A 243 -22.00 3.80 6.27
#